data_AF-A0A0G0JZV6-F1
#
_entry.id   AF-A0A0G0JZV6-F1
#
_cell.length_a   1.000
_cell.length_b   1.000
_cell.length_c   1.000
_cell.angle_alpha   90.00
_cell.angle_beta   90.00
_cell.angle_gamma   90.00
#
_symmetry.space_group_name_H-M   'P 1'
#
loop_
_entity.id
_entity.type
_entity.pdbx_description
1 polymer ?
#
loop_
_entity_poly.entity_id
_entity_poly.type
_entity_poly.pdbx_seq_one_letter_code
_entity_poly.pdbx_strand_id
1 'polypeptide(L)' 'MKPGPKGPAPKNPKYHFEGQKTNEAGKTIYMVIVIKTGELLEWDEPTFKKNRLLIEY' A
#
# COMPACT_ATOMS: atom_id res chain seq x y z
N MET A 1 -20.52 -19.29 13.80
CA MET A 1 -19.74 -18.65 12.72
C MET A 1 -18.36 -18.31 13.27
N LYS A 2 -17.28 -18.89 12.75
CA LYS A 2 -15.91 -18.50 13.16
C LYS A 2 -15.54 -17.23 12.37
N PRO A 3 -15.28 -16.08 13.00
CA PRO A 3 -14.59 -15.02 12.30
C PRO A 3 -13.17 -15.52 12.04
N GLY A 4 -12.79 -15.63 10.78
CA GLY A 4 -11.41 -15.95 10.40
C GLY A 4 -10.43 -14.94 10.99
N PRO A 5 -9.12 -15.25 11.05
CA PRO A 5 -8.12 -14.37 11.60
C PRO A 5 -8.02 -13.13 10.70
N LYS A 6 -8.82 -12.10 11.01
CA LYS A 6 -8.52 -10.72 10.63
C LYS A 6 -7.24 -10.40 11.39
N GLY A 7 -6.08 -10.66 10.77
CA GLY A 7 -4.84 -10.02 11.15
C GLY A 7 -5.13 -8.52 11.34
N PRO A 8 -4.43 -7.83 12.26
CA PRO A 8 -4.80 -6.47 12.63
C PRO A 8 -4.70 -5.60 11.38
N ALA A 9 -5.83 -5.36 10.72
CA ALA A 9 -5.95 -4.28 9.79
C ALA A 9 -5.59 -3.03 10.62
N PRO A 10 -4.69 -2.18 10.12
CA PRO A 10 -4.34 -0.97 10.85
C PRO A 10 -5.60 -0.23 11.24
N LYS A 11 -5.70 0.19 12.50
CA LYS A 11 -6.86 0.94 12.98
C LYS A 11 -7.17 2.17 12.11
N ASN A 12 -6.14 2.72 11.45
CA ASN A 12 -6.25 3.82 10.48
C ASN A 12 -5.30 3.57 9.29
N PRO A 13 -5.75 2.93 8.21
CA PRO A 13 -4.99 2.94 6.96
C PRO A 13 -4.87 4.38 6.46
N LYS A 14 -3.68 4.74 5.98
CA LYS A 14 -3.39 6.07 5.41
C LYS A 14 -3.36 6.03 3.89
N TYR A 15 -3.11 4.85 3.34
CA TYR A 15 -2.92 4.65 1.92
C TYR A 15 -3.76 3.48 1.44
N HIS A 16 -4.24 3.53 0.21
CA HIS A 16 -4.88 2.43 -0.50
C HIS A 16 -3.92 1.91 -1.57
N PHE A 17 -3.75 0.60 -1.67
CA PHE A 17 -2.92 0.01 -2.70
C PHE A 17 -3.65 0.01 -4.05
N GLU A 18 -3.09 0.72 -5.03
CA GLU A 18 -3.69 0.77 -6.37
C GLU A 18 -3.04 -0.24 -7.32
N GLY A 19 -1.73 -0.49 -7.19
CA GLY A 19 -1.06 -1.47 -8.02
C GLY A 19 0.47 -1.37 -7.99
N GLN A 20 1.12 -2.04 -8.92
CA GLN A 20 2.56 -1.92 -9.13
C GLN A 20 2.88 -1.87 -10.62
N LYS A 21 3.91 -1.12 -10.98
CA LYS A 21 4.47 -1.06 -12.33
C LYS A 21 5.97 -1.26 -12.30
N THR A 22 6.53 -1.72 -13.41
CA THR A 22 7.98 -1.80 -13.59
C THR A 22 8.43 -0.57 -14.37
N ASN A 23 9.41 0.16 -13.85
CA ASN A 23 9.98 1.30 -14.57
C ASN A 23 10.93 0.84 -15.68
N GLU A 24 11.41 1.78 -16.50
CA GLU A 24 12.34 1.50 -17.61
C GLU A 24 13.68 0.88 -17.15
N ALA A 25 14.05 1.07 -15.88
CA ALA A 25 15.22 0.47 -15.26
C ALA A 25 14.96 -0.94 -14.70
N GLY A 26 13.80 -1.54 -14.95
CA GLY A 26 13.44 -2.86 -14.44
C GLY A 26 13.10 -2.91 -12.95
N LYS A 27 12.90 -1.75 -12.30
CA LYS A 27 12.57 -1.66 -10.87
C LYS A 27 11.06 -1.61 -10.66
N THR A 28 10.58 -2.36 -9.67
CA THR A 28 9.19 -2.32 -9.23
C THR A 28 8.90 -1.03 -8.47
N ILE A 29 7.87 -0.33 -8.91
CA ILE A 29 7.29 0.85 -8.27
C ILE A 29 5.88 0.49 -7.84
N TYR A 30 5.56 0.72 -6.58
CA TYR A 30 4.27 0.48 -5.97
C TYR A 30 3.47 1.79 -6.01
N MET A 31 2.29 1.72 -6.60
CA MET A 31 1.34 2.83 -6.70
C MET A 31 0.35 2.74 -5.54
N VAL A 32 0.30 3.79 -4.73
CA VAL A 32 -0.60 3.89 -3.58
C VAL A 32 -1.33 5.23 -3.58
N ILE A 33 -2.60 5.24 -3.21
CA ILE A 33 -3.38 6.46 -3.06
C ILE A 33 -3.42 6.88 -1.60
N VAL A 34 -3.16 8.15 -1.30
CA VAL A 34 -3.41 8.73 0.02
C VAL A 34 -4.91 8.82 0.25
N ILE A 35 -5.46 8.05 1.20
CA ILE A 35 -6.91 7.97 1.43
C ILE A 35 -7.53 9.33 1.74
N LYS A 36 -6.80 10.19 2.45
CA LYS A 36 -7.30 11.51 2.87
C LYS A 36 -7.42 12.51 1.72
N THR A 37 -6.50 12.48 0.76
CA THR A 37 -6.37 13.51 -0.27
C THR A 37 -6.67 12.99 -1.68
N GLY A 38 -6.71 11.67 -1.88
CA GLY A 38 -6.81 11.05 -3.20
C GLY A 38 -5.53 11.16 -4.04
N GLU A 39 -4.42 11.58 -3.43
CA GLU A 39 -3.14 11.76 -4.14
C GLU A 39 -2.48 10.41 -4.43
N LEU A 40 -2.08 10.20 -5.68
CA LEU A 40 -1.32 9.03 -6.09
C LEU A 40 0.17 9.23 -5.78
N LEU A 41 0.74 8.29 -5.01
CA LEU A 41 2.15 8.22 -4.69
C LEU A 41 2.79 7.01 -5.36
N GLU A 42 4.03 7.20 -5.78
CA GLU A 42 4.87 6.16 -6.36
C GLU A 42 6.00 5.83 -5.40
N TRP A 43 6.02 4.61 -4.89
CA TRP A 43 7.01 4.15 -3.92
C TRP A 43 7.90 3.07 -4.49
N ASP A 44 9.19 3.18 -4.21
CA ASP A 44 10.11 2.06 -4.34
C ASP A 44 9.78 0.94 -3.33
N GLU A 45 10.32 -0.25 -3.57
CA GLU A 45 10.10 -1.41 -2.72
C GLU A 45 10.44 -1.19 -1.22
N PRO A 46 11.60 -0.61 -0.84
CA PRO A 46 11.87 -0.35 0.58
C PRO A 46 10.87 0.62 1.22
N THR A 47 10.47 1.68 0.50
CA THR A 47 9.44 2.61 0.98
C THR A 47 8.08 1.92 1.17
N PHE A 48 7.68 1.08 0.22
CA PHE A 48 6.44 0.31 0.32
C PHE A 48 6.48 -0.68 1.50
N LYS A 49 7.56 -1.44 1.67
CA LYS A 49 7.74 -2.39 2.77
C LYS A 49 7.69 -1.69 4.14
N LYS A 50 8.31 -0.52 4.28
CA LYS A 50 8.29 0.29 5.52
C LYS A 50 6.87 0.76 5.88
N ASN A 51 6.06 1.07 4.88
CA ASN A 51 4.71 1.60 5.06
C ASN A 51 3.62 0.53 4.94
N ARG A 52 3.95 -0.75 4.72
CA ARG A 52 2.99 -1.84 4.47
C ARG A 52 1.88 -1.95 5.52
N LEU A 53 2.18 -1.64 6.77
CA LEU A 53 1.21 -1.66 7.87
C LEU A 53 0.19 -0.51 7.81
N LEU A 54 0.37 0.48 6.94
CA LEU A 54 -0.50 1.65 6.79
C LEU A 54 -1.30 1.61 5.48
N ILE A 55 -1.15 0.54 4.71
CA ILE A 55 -1.76 0.35 3.40
C ILE A 55 -2.97 -0.58 3.54
N GLU A 56 -4.11 -0.14 3.03
CA GLU A 56 -5.30 -0.96 2.80
C GLU A 56 -5.22 -1.61 1.41
N TYR A 57 -5.61 -2.88 1.32
CA TYR A 57 -5.59 -3.70 0.10
C TYR A 57 -7.01 -3.99 -0.38
#